data_AF-A0A2G9LLX3-F1
#
_entry.id   AF-A0A2G9LLX3-F1
#
_cell.length_a   1.000
_cell.length_b   1.000
_cell.length_c   1.000
_cell.angle_alpha   90.00
_cell.angle_beta   90.00
_cell.angle_gamma   90.00
#
_symmetry.space_group_name_H-M   'P 1'
#
loop_
_entity.id
_entity.type
_entity.pdbx_description
1 polymer ?
#
loop_
_entity_poly.entity_id
_entity_poly.type
_entity_poly.pdbx_seq_one_letter_code
_entity_poly.pdbx_strand_id
1 'polypeptide(L)'
;MDILFPGRFSILTKIHEGIIRNILNRYAREGKLYIGLRLIVDENWTNYDNPFTFYERKEMFNIIFGKEIACRKICVVPLKYGLNIRKDMKKFCGKIIPIYTREKIWAWGGKFLGVPTIYEKRDGFSATDIKEKIYEILKNQDKLPDYINEIDIEILNFMNDKERICTMKDFANHPNEDRGKFGLKKWLKTLMEGKPQT
;
A
#
# COMPACT_ATOMS: atom_id res chain seq x y z
N MET A 1 15.46 -16.34 6.57
CA MET A 1 14.34 -16.84 5.72
C MET A 1 13.78 -15.67 4.91
N ASP A 2 13.36 -15.91 3.67
CA ASP A 2 12.71 -14.88 2.85
C ASP A 2 11.24 -14.75 3.27
N ILE A 3 10.71 -13.53 3.34
CA ILE A 3 9.33 -13.24 3.78
C ILE A 3 8.63 -12.34 2.76
N LEU A 4 7.37 -12.61 2.46
CA LEU A 4 6.49 -11.68 1.74
C LEU A 4 5.58 -10.96 2.74
N PHE A 5 5.60 -9.63 2.74
CA PHE A 5 4.64 -8.80 3.47
C PHE A 5 3.74 -8.06 2.46
N PRO A 6 2.56 -8.60 2.14
CA PRO A 6 1.66 -8.00 1.16
C PRO A 6 0.76 -6.95 1.80
N GLY A 7 0.46 -5.89 1.06
CA GLY A 7 -0.45 -4.85 1.54
C GLY A 7 -0.82 -3.86 0.45
N ARG A 8 -1.87 -3.08 0.72
CA ARG A 8 -2.20 -1.93 -0.14
C ARG A 8 -1.23 -0.79 0.10
N PHE A 9 -0.89 -0.54 1.37
CA PHE A 9 -0.05 0.58 1.79
C PHE A 9 -0.50 1.89 1.15
N SER A 10 -1.82 2.18 1.22
CA SER A 10 -2.40 3.40 0.61
C SER A 10 -1.62 4.63 1.04
N ILE A 11 -1.23 4.69 2.31
CA ILE A 11 -0.24 5.60 2.86
C ILE A 11 0.69 4.74 3.72
N LEU A 12 2.01 4.93 3.59
CA LEU A 12 2.99 4.31 4.47
C LEU A 12 3.00 5.06 5.81
N THR A 13 2.97 4.33 6.93
CA THR A 13 2.79 4.91 8.28
C THR A 13 3.85 4.34 9.22
N LYS A 14 4.06 4.99 10.36
CA LYS A 14 5.02 4.53 11.39
C LYS A 14 4.68 3.14 11.94
N ILE A 15 3.41 2.76 11.92
CA ILE A 15 2.98 1.40 12.27
C ILE A 15 3.46 0.38 11.24
N HIS A 16 3.28 0.69 9.95
CA HIS A 16 3.83 -0.17 8.90
C HIS A 16 5.34 -0.29 9.04
N GLU A 17 6.01 0.83 9.33
CA GLU A 17 7.45 0.86 9.54
C GLU A 17 7.87 -0.06 10.71
N GLY A 18 7.23 0.06 11.87
CA GLY A 18 7.49 -0.79 13.02
C GLY A 18 7.26 -2.27 12.73
N ILE A 19 6.22 -2.62 11.98
CA ILE A 19 5.96 -4.00 11.53
C ILE A 19 7.08 -4.48 10.62
N ILE A 20 7.49 -3.69 9.63
CA ILE A 20 8.55 -4.04 8.67
C ILE A 20 9.88 -4.27 9.41
N ARG A 21 10.25 -3.36 10.33
CA ARG A 21 11.45 -3.51 11.16
C ARG A 21 11.39 -4.76 12.04
N ASN A 22 10.23 -5.05 12.64
CA ASN A 22 10.04 -6.30 13.38
C ASN A 22 10.22 -7.54 12.49
N ILE A 23 9.67 -7.54 11.27
CA ILE A 23 9.85 -8.65 10.32
C ILE A 23 11.31 -8.84 9.95
N LEU A 24 12.02 -7.75 9.62
CA LEU A 24 13.45 -7.76 9.29
C LEU A 24 14.28 -8.35 10.43
N ASN A 25 13.99 -7.96 11.67
CA ASN A 25 14.75 -8.40 12.83
C ASN A 25 14.44 -9.85 13.24
N ARG A 26 13.16 -10.26 13.19
CA ARG A 26 12.70 -11.53 13.75
C ARG A 26 12.64 -12.68 12.74
N TYR A 27 12.19 -12.40 11.52
CA TYR A 27 11.87 -13.44 10.54
C TYR A 27 12.83 -13.41 9.33
N ALA A 28 13.22 -12.22 8.88
CA ALA A 28 14.07 -12.01 7.72
C ALA A 28 15.52 -11.62 8.06
N ARG A 29 16.02 -11.96 9.26
CA ARG A 29 17.35 -11.57 9.74
C ARG A 29 18.47 -11.94 8.76
N GLU A 30 18.41 -13.14 8.19
CA GLU A 30 19.36 -13.64 7.19
C GLU A 30 18.77 -13.72 5.77
N GLY A 31 17.47 -13.46 5.60
CA GLY A 31 16.80 -13.52 4.29
C GLY A 31 16.45 -12.16 3.71
N LYS A 32 15.60 -12.14 2.69
CA LYS A 32 15.04 -10.92 2.10
C LYS A 32 13.60 -10.69 2.53
N LEU A 33 13.24 -9.43 2.72
CA LEU A 33 11.84 -9.01 2.89
C LEU A 33 11.30 -8.48 1.58
N TYR A 34 10.32 -9.17 1.01
CA TYR A 34 9.56 -8.71 -0.14
C TYR A 34 8.36 -7.92 0.35
N ILE A 35 8.30 -6.64 0.02
CA ILE A 35 7.12 -5.80 0.22
C ILE A 35 6.25 -5.95 -1.02
N GLY A 36 5.11 -6.62 -0.85
CA GLY A 36 4.16 -6.84 -1.92
C GLY A 36 3.16 -5.70 -2.03
N LEU A 37 3.41 -4.73 -2.91
CA LEU A 37 2.47 -3.64 -3.16
C LEU A 37 1.34 -4.10 -4.07
N ARG A 38 0.12 -4.10 -3.56
CA ARG A 38 -1.06 -4.45 -4.36
C ARG A 38 -1.21 -3.49 -5.55
N LEU A 39 -1.33 -4.07 -6.74
CA LEU A 39 -1.90 -3.42 -7.92
C LEU A 39 -3.42 -3.48 -7.81
N ILE A 40 -4.09 -2.34 -7.93
CA ILE A 40 -5.55 -2.25 -7.81
C ILE A 40 -6.20 -2.56 -9.16
N VAL A 41 -5.85 -1.78 -10.18
CA VAL A 41 -6.19 -2.03 -11.59
C VAL A 41 -4.90 -2.14 -12.38
N ASP A 42 -4.11 -1.07 -12.35
CA ASP A 42 -2.78 -0.98 -12.91
C ASP A 42 -1.85 -0.17 -11.97
N GLU A 43 -0.69 0.23 -12.46
CA GLU A 43 0.34 0.94 -11.71
C GLU A 43 0.03 2.42 -11.49
N ASN A 44 -0.76 3.05 -12.37
CA ASN A 44 -1.13 4.47 -12.34
C ASN A 44 -2.52 4.71 -11.73
N TRP A 45 -3.24 3.64 -11.45
CA TRP A 45 -4.59 3.69 -10.91
C TRP A 45 -4.66 4.27 -9.49
N THR A 46 -5.43 5.35 -9.30
CA THR A 46 -5.73 5.96 -8.00
C THR A 46 -7.23 6.04 -7.72
N ASN A 47 -7.60 6.07 -6.45
CA ASN A 47 -8.95 6.39 -5.98
C ASN A 47 -8.92 6.89 -4.52
N TYR A 48 -10.09 7.19 -3.96
CA TYR A 48 -10.24 7.57 -2.54
C TYR A 48 -9.60 6.59 -1.55
N ASP A 49 -9.56 5.32 -1.89
CA ASP A 49 -9.06 4.26 -1.02
C ASP A 49 -7.57 3.96 -1.22
N ASN A 50 -7.02 4.46 -2.33
CA ASN A 50 -5.66 4.33 -2.78
C ASN A 50 -5.29 5.61 -3.55
N PRO A 51 -5.08 6.73 -2.83
CA PRO A 51 -4.87 8.04 -3.46
C PRO A 51 -3.53 8.13 -4.20
N PHE A 52 -2.62 7.19 -3.95
CA PHE A 52 -1.29 7.14 -4.54
C PHE A 52 -1.14 5.96 -5.49
N THR A 53 -0.46 6.19 -6.60
CA THR A 53 -0.08 5.19 -7.60
C THR A 53 0.81 4.09 -6.99
N PHE A 54 1.09 3.03 -7.76
CA PHE A 54 2.11 2.06 -7.36
C PHE A 54 3.49 2.71 -7.19
N TYR A 55 3.87 3.61 -8.10
CA TYR A 55 5.18 4.25 -8.09
C TYR A 55 5.34 5.21 -6.91
N GLU A 56 4.32 6.00 -6.59
CA GLU A 56 4.35 6.89 -5.43
C GLU A 56 4.38 6.11 -4.11
N ARG A 57 3.59 5.03 -4.01
CA ARG A 57 3.68 4.15 -2.83
C ARG A 57 5.06 3.51 -2.73
N LYS A 58 5.64 3.05 -3.83
CA LYS A 58 7.02 2.54 -3.85
C LYS A 58 8.02 3.61 -3.40
N GLU A 59 7.82 4.85 -3.79
CA GLU A 59 8.68 5.97 -3.39
C GLU A 59 8.63 6.22 -1.89
N MET A 60 7.45 6.12 -1.25
CA MET A 60 7.36 6.19 0.21
C MET A 60 8.24 5.12 0.90
N PHE A 61 8.37 3.92 0.31
CA PHE A 61 9.29 2.91 0.84
C PHE A 61 10.76 3.25 0.57
N ASN A 62 11.10 3.87 -0.56
CA ASN A 62 12.46 4.35 -0.83
C ASN A 62 12.89 5.44 0.16
N ILE A 63 11.97 6.33 0.53
CA ILE A 63 12.20 7.37 1.54
C ILE A 63 12.59 6.72 2.88
N ILE A 64 11.75 5.82 3.41
CA ILE A 64 11.95 5.25 4.76
C ILE A 64 13.01 4.15 4.82
N PHE A 65 13.11 3.32 3.78
CA PHE A 65 13.92 2.11 3.76
C PHE A 65 14.96 2.10 2.65
N GLY A 66 15.37 3.27 2.14
CA GLY A 66 16.28 3.39 1.00
C GLY A 66 17.59 2.62 1.19
N LYS A 67 18.14 2.59 2.41
CA LYS A 67 19.36 1.82 2.74
C LYS A 67 19.13 0.32 2.60
N GLU A 68 18.06 -0.20 3.18
CA GLU A 68 17.70 -1.63 3.14
C GLU A 68 17.31 -2.07 1.72
N ILE A 69 16.72 -1.18 0.91
CA ILE A 69 16.42 -1.41 -0.50
C ILE A 69 17.71 -1.43 -1.33
N ALA A 70 18.60 -0.46 -1.12
CA ALA A 70 19.88 -0.37 -1.84
C ALA A 70 20.77 -1.60 -1.60
N CYS A 71 20.81 -2.13 -0.37
CA CYS A 71 21.54 -3.37 -0.06
C CYS A 71 20.76 -4.66 -0.40
N ARG A 72 19.61 -4.55 -1.08
CA ARG A 72 18.75 -5.67 -1.51
C ARG A 72 18.20 -6.51 -0.36
N LYS A 73 18.14 -5.94 0.84
CA LYS A 73 17.52 -6.57 2.02
C LYS A 73 16.00 -6.49 1.94
N ILE A 74 15.49 -5.38 1.42
CA ILE A 74 14.09 -5.18 1.06
C ILE A 74 13.94 -5.17 -0.47
N CYS A 75 12.89 -5.81 -0.96
CA CYS A 75 12.50 -5.76 -2.37
C CYS A 75 11.03 -5.35 -2.47
N VAL A 76 10.75 -4.19 -3.06
CA VAL A 76 9.37 -3.73 -3.29
C VAL A 76 8.88 -4.23 -4.64
N VAL A 77 7.85 -5.07 -4.65
CA VAL A 77 7.36 -5.80 -5.84
C VAL A 77 5.86 -5.61 -6.02
N PRO A 78 5.36 -5.52 -7.28
CA PRO A 78 3.94 -5.45 -7.53
C PRO A 78 3.26 -6.81 -7.28
N LEU A 79 2.06 -6.79 -6.72
CA LEU A 79 1.22 -7.98 -6.52
C LEU A 79 -0.16 -7.80 -7.14
N LYS A 80 -0.55 -8.74 -8.00
CA LYS A 80 -1.93 -8.93 -8.45
C LYS A 80 -2.64 -9.78 -7.39
N TYR A 81 -3.32 -9.09 -6.49
CA TYR A 81 -4.01 -9.66 -5.33
C TYR A 81 -4.96 -10.83 -5.69
N GLY A 82 -5.16 -11.76 -4.76
CA GLY A 82 -6.10 -12.87 -4.90
C GLY A 82 -5.43 -14.20 -5.31
N LEU A 83 -6.09 -14.96 -6.19
CA LEU A 83 -5.67 -16.32 -6.58
C LEU A 83 -4.29 -16.37 -7.28
N ASN A 84 -3.78 -15.21 -7.74
CA ASN A 84 -2.51 -15.11 -8.45
C ASN A 84 -1.27 -15.05 -7.54
N ILE A 85 -1.44 -15.02 -6.21
CA ILE A 85 -0.31 -14.80 -5.27
C ILE A 85 0.85 -15.79 -5.48
N ARG A 86 0.56 -17.08 -5.74
CA ARG A 86 1.60 -18.09 -6.02
C ARG A 86 2.36 -17.81 -7.31
N LYS A 87 1.66 -17.34 -8.35
CA LYS A 87 2.25 -16.98 -9.64
C LYS A 87 3.16 -15.77 -9.50
N ASP A 88 2.69 -14.76 -8.77
CA ASP A 88 3.47 -13.55 -8.49
C ASP A 88 4.71 -13.86 -7.65
N MET A 89 4.59 -14.70 -6.61
CA MET A 89 5.74 -15.13 -5.81
C MET A 89 6.78 -15.89 -6.64
N LYS A 90 6.35 -16.80 -7.51
CA LYS A 90 7.28 -17.45 -8.44
C LYS A 90 7.98 -16.45 -9.35
N LYS A 91 7.24 -15.46 -9.88
CA LYS A 91 7.79 -14.43 -10.77
C LYS A 91 8.80 -13.52 -10.05
N PHE A 92 8.46 -13.03 -8.87
CA PHE A 92 9.23 -11.97 -8.20
C PHE A 92 10.20 -12.50 -7.13
N CYS A 93 9.89 -13.62 -6.49
CA CYS A 93 10.71 -14.22 -5.44
C CYS A 93 11.42 -15.50 -5.90
N GLY A 94 11.11 -16.04 -7.09
CA GLY A 94 11.66 -17.28 -7.63
C GLY A 94 11.12 -18.57 -6.99
N LYS A 95 10.42 -18.47 -5.85
CA LYS A 95 9.90 -19.60 -5.06
C LYS A 95 8.70 -19.16 -4.23
N ILE A 96 7.96 -20.13 -3.71
CA ILE A 96 6.93 -19.86 -2.68
C ILE A 96 7.64 -19.64 -1.35
N ILE A 97 7.42 -18.48 -0.74
CA ILE A 97 7.99 -18.05 0.54
C ILE A 97 6.88 -17.80 1.56
N PRO A 98 7.16 -17.77 2.88
CA PRO A 98 6.14 -17.46 3.85
C PRO A 98 5.57 -16.04 3.69
N ILE A 99 4.25 -15.92 3.81
CA ILE A 99 3.55 -14.64 3.93
C ILE A 99 3.50 -14.25 5.40
N TYR A 100 3.95 -13.06 5.73
CA TYR A 100 3.62 -12.44 7.02
C TYR A 100 2.35 -11.61 6.85
N THR A 101 1.39 -11.74 7.76
CA THR A 101 0.18 -10.92 7.75
C THR A 101 -0.40 -10.71 9.14
N ARG A 102 -1.06 -9.57 9.30
CA ARG A 102 -1.91 -9.28 10.48
C ARG A 102 -3.40 -9.28 10.15
N GLU A 103 -3.76 -9.60 8.91
CA GLU A 103 -5.15 -9.66 8.46
C GLU A 103 -5.64 -11.12 8.43
N LYS A 104 -6.75 -11.39 9.13
CA LYS A 104 -7.34 -12.73 9.19
C LYS A 104 -7.66 -13.29 7.81
N ILE A 105 -8.14 -12.46 6.89
CA ILE A 105 -8.51 -12.89 5.54
C ILE A 105 -7.30 -13.37 4.72
N TRP A 106 -6.15 -12.71 4.89
CA TRP A 106 -4.89 -13.14 4.28
C TRP A 106 -4.37 -14.44 4.90
N ALA A 107 -4.49 -14.60 6.22
CA ALA A 107 -4.10 -15.84 6.89
C ALA A 107 -4.93 -17.03 6.39
N TRP A 108 -6.24 -16.84 6.25
CA TRP A 108 -7.14 -17.85 5.72
C TRP A 108 -6.87 -18.13 4.23
N GLY A 109 -6.71 -17.09 3.41
CA GLY A 109 -6.39 -17.23 1.99
C GLY A 109 -5.05 -17.93 1.74
N GLY A 110 -4.02 -17.63 2.55
CA GLY A 110 -2.72 -18.32 2.50
C GLY A 110 -2.85 -19.81 2.78
N LYS A 111 -3.61 -20.18 3.83
CA LYS A 111 -3.91 -21.59 4.15
C LYS A 111 -4.64 -22.29 3.00
N PHE A 112 -5.69 -21.66 2.45
CA PHE A 112 -6.46 -22.22 1.33
C PHE A 112 -5.60 -22.44 0.08
N LEU A 113 -4.67 -21.53 -0.19
CA LEU A 113 -3.77 -21.60 -1.35
C LEU A 113 -2.51 -22.44 -1.08
N GLY A 114 -2.37 -23.08 0.08
CA GLY A 114 -1.18 -23.86 0.44
C GLY A 114 0.10 -23.02 0.46
N VAL A 115 0.01 -21.77 0.92
CA VAL A 115 1.14 -20.84 1.10
C VAL A 115 1.46 -20.75 2.60
N PRO A 116 2.72 -20.99 3.01
CA PRO A 116 3.10 -20.86 4.41
C PRO A 116 2.78 -19.44 4.92
N THR A 117 2.13 -19.33 6.08
CA THR A 117 1.65 -18.04 6.58
C THR A 117 1.98 -17.85 8.05
N ILE A 118 2.63 -16.73 8.36
CA ILE A 118 2.90 -16.24 9.71
C ILE A 118 1.82 -15.20 10.02
N TYR A 119 0.91 -15.55 10.93
CA TYR A 119 -0.17 -14.68 11.36
C TYR A 119 0.09 -14.15 12.76
N GLU A 120 0.16 -12.83 12.90
CA GLU A 120 0.16 -12.14 14.20
C GLU A 120 -1.16 -11.37 14.35
N LYS A 121 -1.83 -11.51 15.50
CA LYS A 121 -3.05 -10.73 15.76
C LYS A 121 -2.71 -9.23 15.75
N ARG A 122 -3.65 -8.44 15.22
CA ARG A 122 -3.57 -6.98 15.20
C ARG A 122 -4.13 -6.44 16.51
N ASP A 123 -3.34 -5.66 17.22
CA ASP A 123 -3.84 -4.79 18.30
C ASP A 123 -4.09 -3.39 17.71
N GLY A 124 -5.37 -3.01 17.66
CA GLY A 124 -5.81 -1.63 17.89
C GLY A 124 -5.69 -0.53 16.82
N PHE A 125 -5.03 -0.67 15.66
CA PHE A 125 -4.88 0.53 14.80
C PHE A 125 -4.93 0.32 13.28
N SER A 126 -5.65 1.21 12.55
CA SER A 126 -5.80 1.19 11.09
C SER A 126 -5.27 2.41 10.33
N ALA A 127 -4.54 2.13 9.24
CA ALA A 127 -4.11 3.13 8.26
C ALA A 127 -5.31 3.89 7.63
N THR A 128 -6.51 3.32 7.70
CA THR A 128 -7.77 4.00 7.35
C THR A 128 -7.92 5.30 8.12
N ASP A 129 -7.65 5.30 9.43
CA ASP A 129 -7.90 6.44 10.30
C ASP A 129 -7.00 7.63 9.96
N ILE A 130 -5.76 7.35 9.52
CA ILE A 130 -4.80 8.37 9.10
C ILE A 130 -5.25 9.01 7.77
N LYS A 131 -5.68 8.19 6.82
CA LYS A 131 -6.17 8.67 5.52
C LYS A 131 -7.39 9.59 5.69
N GLU A 132 -8.35 9.18 6.51
CA GLU A 132 -9.54 10.00 6.78
C GLU A 132 -9.18 11.32 7.48
N LYS A 133 -8.24 11.31 8.45
CA LYS A 133 -7.71 12.54 9.06
C LYS A 133 -7.09 13.49 8.04
N ILE A 134 -6.30 12.96 7.09
CA ILE A 134 -5.72 13.75 6.00
C ILE A 134 -6.80 14.38 5.14
N TYR A 135 -7.84 13.64 4.77
CA TYR A 135 -8.95 14.19 3.99
C TYR A 135 -9.73 15.27 4.74
N GLU A 136 -9.99 15.11 6.03
CA GLU A 136 -10.62 16.16 6.83
C GLU A 136 -9.79 17.44 6.92
N ILE A 137 -8.47 17.32 7.02
CA ILE A 137 -7.56 18.47 6.93
C ILE A 137 -7.71 19.14 5.55
N LEU A 138 -7.57 18.36 4.47
CA LEU A 138 -7.53 18.88 3.10
C LEU A 138 -8.87 19.47 2.60
N LYS A 139 -9.99 19.16 3.24
CA LYS A 139 -11.28 19.86 3.00
C LYS A 139 -11.22 21.34 3.41
N ASN A 140 -10.41 21.67 4.40
CA ASN A 140 -10.40 22.99 5.03
C ASN A 140 -9.15 23.84 4.68
N GLN A 141 -8.13 23.25 4.05
CA GLN A 141 -6.88 23.93 3.70
C GLN A 141 -6.24 23.36 2.42
N ASP A 142 -5.29 24.09 1.84
CA ASP A 142 -4.60 23.75 0.58
C ASP A 142 -3.22 23.11 0.75
N LYS A 143 -2.89 22.68 1.98
CA LYS A 143 -1.63 22.01 2.32
C LYS A 143 -1.82 21.08 3.50
N LEU A 144 -0.91 20.13 3.70
CA LEU A 144 -0.83 19.38 4.96
C LEU A 144 -0.07 20.19 6.01
N PRO A 145 -0.37 20.02 7.31
CA PRO A 145 0.44 20.58 8.37
C PRO A 145 1.85 19.96 8.36
N ASP A 146 2.80 20.61 9.03
CA ASP A 146 4.19 20.13 9.12
C ASP A 146 4.31 18.83 9.95
N TYR A 147 3.24 18.46 10.66
CA TYR A 147 3.19 17.27 11.48
C TYR A 147 1.80 16.62 11.48
N ILE A 148 1.77 15.30 11.26
CA ILE A 148 0.62 14.43 11.49
C ILE A 148 1.12 13.21 12.27
N ASN A 149 0.50 12.92 13.42
CA ASN A 149 0.87 11.74 14.20
C ASN A 149 0.77 10.46 13.35
N GLU A 150 1.67 9.51 13.57
CA GLU A 150 1.81 8.23 12.81
C GLU A 150 2.30 8.34 11.35
N ILE A 151 2.60 9.53 10.85
CA ILE A 151 3.25 9.72 9.54
C ILE A 151 4.69 10.20 9.76
N ASP A 152 5.62 9.66 8.99
CA ASP A 152 6.99 10.17 8.98
C ASP A 152 7.05 11.54 8.29
N ILE A 153 7.89 12.46 8.77
CA ILE A 153 7.97 13.82 8.23
C ILE A 153 8.42 13.83 6.78
N GLU A 154 9.28 12.90 6.36
CA GLU A 154 9.75 12.82 4.98
C GLU A 154 8.64 12.33 4.05
N ILE A 155 7.82 11.37 4.49
CA ILE A 155 6.61 10.95 3.76
C ILE A 155 5.62 12.11 3.68
N LEU A 156 5.43 12.85 4.78
CA LEU A 156 4.49 13.97 4.83
C LEU A 156 4.92 15.07 3.85
N ASN A 157 6.20 15.39 3.80
CA ASN A 157 6.78 16.32 2.82
C ASN A 157 6.58 15.83 1.38
N PHE A 158 6.80 14.54 1.13
CA PHE A 158 6.53 13.93 -0.19
C PHE A 158 5.06 14.06 -0.60
N MET A 159 4.13 13.90 0.35
CA MET A 159 2.70 14.04 0.11
C MET A 159 2.25 15.50 -0.06
N ASN A 160 2.99 16.46 0.50
CA ASN A 160 2.68 17.89 0.45
C ASN A 160 3.07 18.57 -0.88
N ASP A 161 3.24 17.78 -1.93
CA ASP A 161 3.40 18.27 -3.30
C ASP A 161 2.05 18.74 -3.88
N LYS A 162 2.09 19.80 -4.69
CA LYS A 162 0.88 20.44 -5.24
C LYS A 162 -0.01 19.46 -5.99
N GLU A 163 0.56 18.60 -6.83
CA GLU A 163 -0.21 17.65 -7.66
C GLU A 163 -0.91 16.59 -6.79
N ARG A 164 -0.18 16.07 -5.79
CA ARG A 164 -0.70 15.07 -4.85
C ARG A 164 -1.77 15.65 -3.95
N ILE A 165 -1.59 16.88 -3.47
CA ILE A 165 -2.59 17.59 -2.67
C ILE A 165 -3.86 17.82 -3.47
N CYS A 166 -3.76 18.30 -4.72
CA CYS A 166 -4.91 18.46 -5.60
C CYS A 166 -5.67 17.13 -5.78
N THR A 167 -4.95 16.05 -6.10
CA THR A 167 -5.53 14.71 -6.26
C THR A 167 -6.27 14.24 -5.00
N MET A 168 -5.64 14.38 -3.82
CA MET A 168 -6.27 14.01 -2.55
C MET A 168 -7.48 14.88 -2.20
N LYS A 169 -7.43 16.18 -2.51
CA LYS A 169 -8.57 17.10 -2.33
C LYS A 169 -9.75 16.75 -3.21
N ASP A 170 -9.50 16.40 -4.46
CA ASP A 170 -10.54 15.96 -5.39
C ASP A 170 -11.26 14.71 -4.86
N PHE A 171 -10.50 13.78 -4.27
CA PHE A 171 -11.09 12.63 -3.58
C PHE A 171 -11.85 13.01 -2.31
N ALA A 172 -11.30 13.91 -1.48
CA ALA A 172 -11.91 14.32 -0.21
C ALA A 172 -13.25 15.08 -0.40
N ASN A 173 -13.35 15.87 -1.48
CA ASN A 173 -14.51 16.71 -1.79
C ASN A 173 -15.53 16.03 -2.72
N HIS A 174 -15.28 14.79 -3.14
CA HIS A 174 -16.14 14.15 -4.14
C HIS A 174 -17.57 13.92 -3.59
N PRO A 175 -18.64 14.32 -4.29
CA PRO A 175 -20.03 14.30 -3.78
C PRO A 175 -20.66 12.89 -3.69
N ASN A 176 -19.91 11.82 -3.92
CA ASN A 176 -20.46 10.47 -4.03
C ASN A 176 -20.13 9.64 -2.79
N GLU A 177 -21.15 9.05 -2.17
CA GLU A 177 -21.06 8.31 -0.91
C GLU A 177 -20.35 6.95 -1.06
N ASP A 178 -20.31 6.36 -2.26
CA ASP A 178 -19.65 5.07 -2.54
C ASP A 178 -18.14 5.26 -2.81
N ARG A 179 -17.46 5.80 -1.80
CA ARG A 179 -16.05 6.26 -1.84
C ARG A 179 -15.06 5.14 -2.22
N GLY A 180 -15.37 3.88 -1.92
CA GLY A 180 -14.50 2.73 -2.25
C GLY A 180 -14.50 2.30 -3.73
N LYS A 181 -15.47 2.75 -4.53
CA LYS A 181 -15.63 2.36 -5.94
C LYS A 181 -15.51 3.52 -6.92
N PHE A 182 -15.35 4.74 -6.42
CA PHE A 182 -15.07 5.89 -7.26
C PHE A 182 -13.73 5.68 -7.97
N GLY A 183 -13.66 6.04 -9.25
CA GLY A 183 -12.61 5.58 -10.16
C GLY A 183 -12.95 4.21 -10.78
N LEU A 184 -13.06 3.12 -10.00
CA LEU A 184 -13.10 1.76 -10.57
C LEU A 184 -14.38 1.54 -11.39
N LYS A 185 -15.54 1.94 -10.83
CA LYS A 185 -16.82 1.93 -11.57
C LYS A 185 -16.74 2.83 -12.81
N LYS A 186 -16.13 4.01 -12.69
CA LYS A 186 -16.01 4.99 -13.80
C LYS A 186 -15.15 4.42 -14.93
N TRP A 187 -13.98 3.86 -14.62
CA TRP A 187 -13.09 3.27 -15.62
C TRP A 187 -13.61 1.97 -16.21
N LEU A 188 -14.24 1.09 -15.42
CA LEU A 188 -14.94 -0.06 -15.97
C LEU A 188 -16.04 0.39 -16.94
N LYS A 189 -16.79 1.44 -16.60
CA LYS A 189 -17.77 2.06 -17.51
C LYS A 189 -17.10 2.63 -18.76
N THR A 190 -15.99 3.37 -18.64
CA THR A 190 -15.24 3.92 -19.78
C THR A 190 -14.68 2.83 -20.70
N LEU A 191 -14.16 1.73 -20.15
CA LEU A 191 -13.71 0.56 -20.92
C LEU A 191 -14.88 -0.11 -21.64
N MET A 192 -16.01 -0.29 -20.96
CA MET A 192 -17.21 -0.88 -21.55
C MET A 192 -17.83 0.02 -22.64
N GLU A 193 -17.67 1.34 -22.52
CA GLU A 193 -18.17 2.33 -23.47
C GLU A 193 -17.18 2.65 -24.61
N GLY A 194 -15.96 2.10 -24.57
CA GLY A 194 -14.96 2.22 -25.64
C GLY A 194 -14.47 3.65 -25.95
N LYS A 195 -14.71 4.62 -25.05
CA LYS A 195 -14.32 6.02 -25.30
C LYS A 195 -12.87 6.28 -24.86
N PRO A 196 -12.01 6.85 -25.74
CA PRO A 196 -10.67 7.26 -25.35
C PRO A 196 -10.74 8.45 -24.38
N GLN A 197 -9.77 8.52 -23.46
CA GLN A 197 -9.58 9.68 -22.59
C GLN A 197 -9.14 10.88 -23.43
N THR A 198 -9.93 11.96 -23.40
CA THR A 198 -9.54 13.31 -23.82
C THR A 198 -9.17 14.13 -22.61
#